data_AF-A0A523G6J0-F1
#
_entry.id   AF-A0A523G6J0-F1
#
_cell.length_a   1.000
_cell.length_b   1.000
_cell.length_c   1.000
_cell.angle_alpha   90.00
_cell.angle_beta   90.00
_cell.angle_gamma   90.00
#
_symmetry.space_group_name_H-M   'P 1'
#
loop_
_entity.id
_entity.type
_entity.pdbx_description
1 polymer ?
#
loop_
_entity_poly.entity_id
_entity_poly.type
_entity_poly.pdbx_seq_one_letter_code
_entity_poly.pdbx_strand_id
1 'polypeptide(L)'
;VPGRMNETWMRVTKPGVYYGQCSELCGVNHGFMPIAVEAVSKAEFAKWVAWAKVKFAAQQAPDRPSPELALAAGAPPGAVPGR
;
A
#
# COMPACT_ATOMS: atom_id res chain seq x y z
N VAL A 1 -8.51 -15.30 1.70
CA VAL A 1 -8.19 -16.73 1.91
C VAL A 1 -6.75 -16.97 1.44
N PRO A 2 -5.85 -17.43 2.31
CA PRO A 2 -4.45 -17.70 1.93
C PRO A 2 -4.36 -18.69 0.75
N GLY A 3 -3.46 -18.44 -0.20
CA GLY A 3 -3.26 -19.29 -1.38
C GLY A 3 -4.31 -19.15 -2.48
N ARG A 4 -5.29 -18.24 -2.35
CA ARG A 4 -6.32 -17.98 -3.37
C ARG A 4 -6.40 -16.48 -3.71
N MET A 5 -6.37 -16.16 -5.00
CA MET A 5 -6.73 -14.82 -5.51
C MET A 5 -8.25 -14.72 -5.57
N ASN A 6 -8.81 -13.74 -4.87
CA ASN A 6 -10.23 -13.42 -4.93
C ASN A 6 -10.39 -12.01 -5.50
N GLU A 7 -11.38 -11.85 -6.37
CA GLU A 7 -11.68 -10.56 -7.00
C GLU A 7 -13.11 -10.15 -6.65
N THR A 8 -13.30 -8.84 -6.48
CA THR A 8 -14.61 -8.21 -6.30
C THR A 8 -14.57 -6.82 -6.91
N TRP A 9 -15.71 -6.24 -7.22
CA TRP A 9 -15.80 -4.92 -7.83
C TRP A 9 -16.80 -4.04 -7.08
N MET A 10 -16.51 -2.75 -7.03
CA MET A 10 -17.43 -1.72 -6.56
C MET A 10 -17.35 -0.50 -7.47
N ARG A 11 -18.48 0.21 -7.61
CA ARG A 11 -18.53 1.49 -8.32
C ARG A 11 -19.01 2.57 -7.37
N VAL A 12 -18.14 3.55 -7.13
CA VAL A 12 -18.47 4.72 -6.31
C VAL A 12 -19.06 5.81 -7.19
N THR A 13 -20.23 6.31 -6.84
CA THR A 13 -20.96 7.33 -7.62
C THR A 13 -20.83 8.74 -7.05
N LYS A 14 -20.34 8.89 -5.82
CA LYS A 14 -20.18 10.17 -5.12
C LYS A 14 -18.78 10.26 -4.51
N PRO A 15 -18.08 11.40 -4.61
CA PRO A 15 -16.83 11.58 -3.89
C PRO A 15 -17.02 11.47 -2.37
N GLY A 16 -16.00 10.98 -1.66
CA GLY A 16 -16.02 10.84 -0.21
C GLY A 16 -15.11 9.72 0.31
N VAL A 17 -15.05 9.59 1.63
CA VAL A 17 -14.30 8.52 2.31
C VAL A 17 -15.25 7.41 2.74
N TYR A 18 -14.93 6.19 2.35
CA TYR A 18 -15.68 4.97 2.63
C TYR A 18 -14.88 4.10 3.58
N TYR A 19 -15.49 3.69 4.69
CA TYR A 19 -14.84 2.85 5.69
C TYR A 19 -15.37 1.42 5.62
N GLY A 20 -14.45 0.46 5.75
CA GLY A 20 -14.73 -0.96 5.90
C GLY A 20 -13.99 -1.52 7.11
N GLN A 21 -14.45 -2.66 7.60
CA GLN A 21 -13.80 -3.41 8.68
C GLN A 21 -13.51 -4.83 8.20
N CYS A 22 -12.51 -5.47 8.79
CA CYS A 22 -12.29 -6.89 8.55
C CYS A 22 -13.56 -7.67 8.91
N SER A 23 -14.01 -8.57 8.02
CA SER A 23 -15.28 -9.30 8.17
C SER A 23 -15.09 -10.79 8.52
N GLU A 24 -13.86 -11.20 8.84
CA GLU A 24 -13.52 -12.58 9.21
C GLU A 24 -12.58 -12.55 10.41
N LEU A 25 -12.89 -13.29 11.47
CA LEU A 25 -12.09 -13.29 12.70
C LEU A 25 -10.68 -13.81 12.41
N CYS A 26 -9.68 -12.92 12.51
CA CYS A 26 -8.31 -13.18 12.08
C CYS A 26 -7.26 -13.10 13.22
N GLY A 27 -7.69 -12.94 14.47
CA GLY A 27 -6.81 -12.90 15.65
C GLY A 27 -7.19 -11.81 16.65
N VAL A 28 -6.32 -11.59 17.65
CA VAL A 28 -6.55 -10.65 18.76
C VAL A 28 -6.80 -9.21 18.29
N ASN A 29 -6.18 -8.82 17.17
CA ASN A 29 -6.29 -7.46 16.63
C ASN A 29 -7.38 -7.31 15.54
N HIS A 30 -8.29 -8.28 15.40
CA HIS A 30 -9.31 -8.30 14.35
C HIS A 30 -10.13 -6.98 14.27
N GLY A 31 -10.44 -6.36 15.41
CA GLY A 31 -11.18 -5.09 15.47
C GLY A 31 -10.35 -3.82 15.22
N PHE A 32 -9.03 -3.94 15.08
CA PHE A 32 -8.10 -2.81 14.97
C PHE A 32 -7.44 -2.71 13.59
N MET A 33 -8.05 -3.30 12.57
CA MET A 33 -7.58 -3.26 11.18
C MET A 33 -8.62 -2.67 10.22
N PRO A 34 -8.93 -1.37 10.34
CA PRO A 34 -9.89 -0.71 9.46
C PRO A 34 -9.33 -0.54 8.04
N ILE A 35 -10.26 -0.46 7.08
CA ILE A 35 -9.97 -0.15 5.67
C ILE A 35 -10.61 1.20 5.35
N ALA A 36 -9.88 2.10 4.70
CA ALA A 36 -10.40 3.36 4.20
C ALA A 36 -10.17 3.47 2.69
N VAL A 37 -11.21 3.87 1.96
CA VAL A 37 -11.17 4.13 0.51
C VAL A 37 -11.64 5.55 0.28
N GLU A 38 -10.78 6.39 -0.30
CA GLU A 38 -11.13 7.74 -0.69
C GLU A 38 -11.47 7.79 -2.19
N ALA A 39 -12.70 8.20 -2.50
CA ALA A 39 -13.14 8.43 -3.87
C ALA A 39 -13.03 9.91 -4.20
N VAL A 40 -12.19 10.23 -5.18
CA VAL A 40 -11.89 11.58 -5.63
C VAL A 40 -12.24 11.76 -7.11
N SER A 41 -12.16 12.99 -7.62
CA SER A 41 -12.32 13.23 -9.05
C SER A 41 -11.20 12.57 -9.87
N LYS A 42 -11.44 12.32 -11.17
CA LYS A 42 -10.43 11.75 -12.08
C LYS A 42 -9.14 12.60 -12.12
N ALA A 43 -9.27 13.92 -12.04
CA ALA A 43 -8.13 14.84 -12.09
C ALA A 43 -7.27 14.74 -10.81
N GLU A 44 -7.90 14.66 -9.64
CA GLU A 44 -7.20 14.46 -8.36
C GLU A 44 -6.53 13.09 -8.30
N PHE A 45 -7.22 12.05 -8.76
CA PHE A 45 -6.66 10.71 -8.83
C PHE A 45 -5.41 10.66 -9.72
N ALA A 46 -5.43 11.31 -10.88
CA ALA A 46 -4.26 11.36 -11.77
C ALA A 46 -3.05 12.05 -11.11
N LYS A 47 -3.29 13.16 -10.39
CA LYS A 47 -2.25 13.85 -9.60
C LYS A 47 -1.69 12.93 -8.51
N TRP A 48 -2.58 12.23 -7.79
CA TRP A 48 -2.18 11.27 -6.76
C TRP A 48 -1.35 10.13 -7.34
N VAL A 49 -1.72 9.55 -8.48
CA VAL A 49 -0.94 8.47 -9.12
C VAL A 49 0.47 8.94 -9.48
N ALA A 50 0.62 10.14 -10.04
CA ALA A 50 1.94 10.68 -10.38
C ALA A 50 2.83 10.82 -9.14
N TRP A 51 2.29 11.35 -8.04
CA TRP A 51 2.98 11.46 -6.77
C TRP A 51 3.28 10.09 -6.13
N ALA A 52 2.29 9.19 -6.12
CA ALA A 52 2.35 7.87 -5.48
C ALA A 52 3.40 6.97 -6.15
N LYS A 53 3.51 7.01 -7.48
CA LYS A 53 4.57 6.31 -8.21
C LYS A 53 5.96 6.74 -7.72
N VAL A 54 6.19 8.03 -7.54
CA VAL A 54 7.50 8.51 -7.03
C VAL A 54 7.72 8.12 -5.58
N LYS A 55 6.69 8.23 -4.73
CA LYS A 55 6.81 7.96 -3.28
C LYS A 55 6.95 6.47 -2.94
N PHE A 56 6.24 5.59 -3.64
CA PHE A 56 6.15 4.17 -3.30
C PHE A 56 6.96 3.25 -4.23
N ALA A 57 7.50 3.75 -5.36
CA ALA A 57 8.34 2.92 -6.25
C ALA A 57 9.57 2.32 -5.55
N ALA A 58 10.10 2.95 -4.50
CA ALA A 58 11.23 2.43 -3.74
C ALA A 58 10.89 1.23 -2.83
N GLN A 59 9.61 0.94 -2.61
CA GLN A 59 9.14 -0.12 -1.69
C GLN A 59 8.89 -1.47 -2.41
N GLN A 60 9.14 -1.56 -3.72
CA GLN A 60 8.89 -2.76 -4.54
C GLN A 60 10.18 -3.54 -4.86
N ALA A 61 11.17 -3.53 -3.97
CA ALA A 61 12.26 -4.52 -4.03
C ALA A 61 11.93 -5.66 -3.06
N PRO A 62 11.68 -6.89 -3.53
CA PRO A 62 11.19 -7.99 -2.69
C PRO A 62 12.18 -8.48 -1.62
N ASP A 63 13.37 -7.88 -1.49
CA ASP A 63 14.38 -8.26 -0.49
C ASP A 63 15.30 -7.11 -0.04
N ARG A 64 14.83 -5.84 -0.05
CA ARG A 64 15.63 -4.75 0.54
C ARG A 64 15.18 -4.48 1.98
N PRO A 65 16.09 -4.56 2.97
CA PRO A 65 15.76 -4.20 4.34
C PRO A 65 15.34 -2.73 4.44
N SER A 66 14.45 -2.42 5.39
CA SER A 66 13.92 -1.08 5.63
C SER A 66 15.03 -0.01 5.65
N PRO A 67 14.76 1.24 5.22
CA PRO A 67 15.77 2.31 5.16
C PRO A 67 16.53 2.52 6.48
N GLU A 68 15.85 2.30 7.61
CA GLU A 68 16.41 2.37 8.96
C GLU A 68 17.46 1.28 9.22
N LEU A 69 17.24 0.07 8.71
CA LEU A 69 18.16 -1.05 8.84
C LEU A 69 19.35 -0.93 7.86
N ALA A 70 19.15 -0.32 6.68
CA ALA A 70 20.22 -0.03 5.73
C ALA A 70 21.17 1.09 6.23
N LEU A 71 20.62 2.12 6.90
CA LEU A 71 21.41 3.20 7.50
C LEU A 71 22.20 2.69 8.73
N ALA A 72 21.63 1.78 9.51
CA ALA A 72 22.33 1.10 10.60
C ALA A 72 23.50 0.20 10.12
N ALA A 73 23.47 -0.25 8.87
CA ALA A 73 24.47 -1.14 8.28
C ALA A 73 25.57 -0.42 7.45
N GLY A 74 25.54 0.92 7.36
CA GLY A 74 26.60 1.71 6.72
C GLY A 74 26.71 1.58 5.18
N ALA A 75 25.68 1.09 4.49
CA ALA A 75 25.69 0.97 3.03
C ALA A 75 25.43 2.33 2.35
N PRO A 76 26.24 2.75 1.35
CA PRO A 76 26.03 4.04 0.70
C PRO A 76 24.71 4.06 -0.09
N PRO A 77 24.02 5.22 -0.13
CA PRO A 77 22.78 5.35 -0.89
C PRO A 77 23.07 5.11 -2.38
N GLY A 78 22.40 4.13 -2.98
CA GLY A 78 22.48 3.83 -4.42
C GLY A 78 23.26 2.58 -4.81
N ALA A 79 23.79 1.79 -3.88
CA ALA A 79 24.30 0.46 -4.21
C ALA A 79 23.13 -0.46 -4.63
N VAL A 80 23.04 -0.73 -5.93
CA VAL A 80 22.23 -1.79 -6.52
C VAL A 80 23.11 -3.04 -6.55
N PRO A 81 22.79 -4.13 -5.83
CA PRO A 81 23.54 -5.36 -5.95
C PRO A 81 23.38 -5.90 -7.38
N GLY A 82 24.50 -6.25 -8.00
CA GLY A 82 24.51 -6.71 -9.39
C GLY A 82 23.87 -8.09 -9.55
N ARG A 83 22.99 -8.15 -10.55
CA ARG A 83 22.31 -9.29 -11.19
C ARG A 83 21.10 -9.88 -10.48
#